data_AF-A0A6P1FR59-F1
#
_entry.id   AF-A0A6P1FR59-F1
#
_cell.length_a   1.000
_cell.length_b   1.000
_cell.length_c   1.000
_cell.angle_alpha   90.00
_cell.angle_beta   90.00
_cell.angle_gamma   90.00
#
_symmetry.space_group_name_H-M   'P 1'
#
loop_
_entity.id
_entity.type
_entity.pdbx_description
1 polymer ?
#
loop_
_entity_poly.entity_id
_entity_poly.type
_entity_poly.pdbx_seq_one_letter_code
_entity_poly.pdbx_strand_id
1 'polypeptide(L)'
;MDTSIARELIAATRQLADALEASLDADEVGSRPTVDADRASETPFSFDPQRDRIPFEPKVVGTRREQDLCCLIMFGRLYAINVRLGRGATRTELREIAQAAGYADARAWAGWGKYATERDADGQIWATEGGHTEWITKIAERLNFILPDDIATWTPRA
;
A
#
# COMPACT_ATOMS: atom_id res chain seq x y z
N MET A 1 9.07 26.68 -38.43
CA MET A 1 8.87 26.50 -36.98
C MET A 1 9.10 27.85 -36.36
N ASP A 2 8.08 28.42 -35.74
CA ASP A 2 8.08 29.81 -35.27
C ASP A 2 9.05 29.95 -34.07
N THR A 3 10.12 30.71 -34.27
CA THR A 3 11.15 30.94 -33.26
C THR A 3 10.64 31.76 -32.07
N SER A 4 9.47 32.42 -32.21
CA SER A 4 8.77 33.08 -31.10
C SER A 4 8.19 32.07 -30.12
N ILE A 5 7.50 31.04 -30.63
CA ILE A 5 6.88 29.99 -29.82
C ILE A 5 7.94 29.19 -29.04
N ALA A 6 9.08 28.91 -29.67
CA ALA A 6 10.18 28.21 -28.99
C ALA A 6 10.77 29.03 -27.83
N ARG A 7 10.87 30.36 -27.96
CA ARG A 7 11.35 31.25 -26.89
C ARG A 7 10.34 31.38 -25.76
N GLU A 8 9.06 31.48 -26.09
CA GLU A 8 7.98 31.51 -25.10
C GLU A 8 7.92 30.21 -24.29
N LEU A 9 8.07 29.06 -24.94
CA LEU A 9 8.10 27.76 -24.27
C LEU A 9 9.28 27.63 -23.29
N ILE A 10 10.47 28.10 -23.70
CA ILE A 10 11.68 28.09 -22.86
C ILE A 10 11.53 29.06 -21.68
N ALA A 11 10.92 30.22 -21.90
CA ALA A 11 10.65 31.18 -20.83
C ALA A 11 9.63 30.64 -19.82
N ALA A 12 8.57 29.98 -20.28
CA ALA A 12 7.57 29.33 -19.44
C ALA A 12 8.15 28.17 -18.62
N THR A 13 9.04 27.36 -19.21
CA THR A 13 9.71 26.26 -18.47
C THR A 13 10.67 26.79 -17.41
N ARG A 14 11.35 27.91 -17.66
CA ARG A 14 12.20 28.55 -16.65
C ARG A 14 11.38 29.15 -15.51
N GLN A 15 10.29 29.85 -15.82
CA GLN A 15 9.40 30.37 -14.78
C GLN A 15 8.78 29.26 -13.91
N LEU A 16 8.46 28.11 -14.50
CA LEU A 16 8.00 26.94 -13.76
C LEU A 16 9.08 26.39 -12.82
N ALA A 17 10.33 26.28 -13.31
CA ALA A 17 11.46 25.81 -12.52
C ALA A 17 11.77 26.76 -11.36
N ASP A 18 11.82 28.07 -11.62
CA ASP A 18 12.07 29.11 -10.61
C ASP A 18 10.96 29.12 -9.54
N ALA A 19 9.69 28.93 -9.96
CA ALA A 19 8.57 28.83 -9.03
C ALA A 19 8.62 27.56 -8.17
N LEU A 20 9.12 26.44 -8.73
CA LEU A 20 9.30 25.20 -7.99
C LEU A 20 10.44 25.32 -6.97
N GLU A 21 11.58 25.89 -7.36
CA GLU A 21 12.72 26.13 -6.47
C GLU A 21 12.34 27.09 -5.33
N ALA A 22 11.64 28.19 -5.65
CA ALA A 22 11.12 29.10 -4.64
C ALA A 22 10.12 28.42 -3.67
N SER A 23 9.34 27.44 -4.14
CA SER A 23 8.45 26.65 -3.27
C SER A 23 9.20 25.68 -2.36
N LEU A 24 10.35 25.18 -2.81
CA LEU A 24 11.19 24.26 -2.04
C LEU A 24 12.02 25.01 -0.99
N ASP A 25 12.50 26.21 -1.31
CA ASP A 25 13.27 27.05 -0.38
C ASP A 25 12.37 27.73 0.68
N ALA A 26 11.08 27.93 0.38
CA ALA A 26 10.12 28.46 1.35
C ALA A 26 9.78 27.48 2.49
N ASP A 27 10.21 26.21 2.40
CA ASP A 27 9.89 25.13 3.35
C ASP A 27 10.94 24.94 4.47
N GLU A 28 12.01 25.77 4.54
CA GLU A 28 13.03 25.61 5.61
C GLU A 28 12.69 26.27 6.96
N VAL A 29 11.60 27.02 7.10
CA VAL A 29 11.13 27.48 8.42
C VAL A 29 9.60 27.48 8.51
N GLY A 30 9.00 26.31 8.61
CA GLY A 30 7.58 26.19 8.89
C GLY A 30 7.15 24.74 8.87
N SER A 31 6.41 24.31 9.89
CA SER A 31 5.78 23.00 9.98
C SER A 31 5.39 22.46 8.60
N ARG A 32 6.09 21.38 8.19
CA ARG A 32 5.51 20.42 7.23
C ARG A 32 4.05 20.24 7.62
N PRO A 33 3.10 20.30 6.68
CA PRO A 33 1.78 19.78 6.98
C PRO A 33 1.98 18.30 7.28
N THR A 34 2.09 17.97 8.56
CA THR A 34 1.68 16.67 9.06
C THR A 34 0.24 16.61 8.63
N VAL A 35 -0.02 15.87 7.55
CA VAL A 35 -1.37 15.43 7.22
C VAL A 35 -1.87 14.86 8.53
N ASP A 36 -2.84 15.53 9.15
CA ASP A 36 -3.43 15.11 10.42
C ASP A 36 -3.88 13.67 10.21
N ALA A 37 -3.08 12.73 10.72
CA ALA A 37 -3.33 11.30 10.61
C ALA A 37 -4.61 10.89 11.38
N ASP A 38 -5.20 11.86 12.10
CA ASP A 38 -6.38 11.72 12.93
C ASP A 38 -7.66 12.29 12.30
N ARG A 39 -7.58 12.96 11.14
CA ARG A 39 -8.77 13.27 10.37
C ARG A 39 -9.00 12.12 9.40
N ALA A 40 -9.81 11.16 9.81
CA ALA A 40 -10.49 10.30 8.86
C ALA A 40 -11.18 11.23 7.85
N SER A 41 -10.64 11.35 6.65
CA SER A 41 -11.39 11.97 5.57
C SER A 41 -12.69 11.19 5.46
N GLU A 42 -13.82 11.86 5.61
CA GLU A 42 -15.14 11.21 5.46
C GLU A 42 -15.27 10.55 4.08
N THR A 43 -14.48 11.03 3.11
CA THR A 43 -14.33 10.42 1.80
C THR A 43 -13.40 9.21 1.84
N PRO A 44 -13.86 8.02 1.44
CA PRO A 44 -13.01 6.84 1.29
C PRO A 44 -11.87 7.07 0.29
N PHE A 45 -10.71 6.48 0.56
CA PHE A 45 -9.51 6.62 -0.27
C PHE A 45 -9.22 5.34 -1.06
N SER A 46 -9.03 5.45 -2.38
CA SER A 46 -8.65 4.29 -3.21
C SER A 46 -7.23 3.85 -2.87
N PHE A 47 -7.02 2.57 -2.58
CA PHE A 47 -5.71 2.02 -2.22
C PHE A 47 -5.54 0.60 -2.75
N ASP A 48 -4.56 0.40 -3.64
CA ASP A 48 -4.04 -0.90 -4.05
C ASP A 48 -2.84 -1.28 -3.16
N PRO A 49 -2.98 -2.28 -2.27
CA PRO A 49 -1.92 -2.67 -1.34
C PRO A 49 -0.61 -3.08 -2.02
N GLN A 50 -0.66 -3.57 -3.26
CA GLN A 50 0.52 -4.03 -4.00
C GLN A 50 1.21 -2.92 -4.79
N ARG A 51 0.44 -1.96 -5.32
CA ARG A 51 0.93 -0.97 -6.30
C ARG A 51 1.11 0.42 -5.73
N ASP A 52 0.26 0.82 -4.80
CA ASP A 52 0.25 2.19 -4.32
C ASP A 52 1.32 2.44 -3.26
N ARG A 53 1.70 3.71 -3.15
CA ARG A 53 2.53 4.18 -2.04
C ARG A 53 1.73 4.02 -0.75
N ILE A 54 2.39 3.47 0.28
CA ILE A 54 1.78 3.29 1.58
C ILE A 54 1.38 4.68 2.15
N PRO A 55 0.11 4.87 2.55
CA PRO A 55 -0.43 6.18 2.89
C PRO A 55 0.09 6.76 4.20
N PHE A 56 0.47 5.91 5.15
CA PHE A 56 1.11 6.28 6.41
C PHE A 56 2.00 5.14 6.91
N GLU A 57 2.93 5.43 7.81
CA GLU A 57 3.90 4.44 8.26
C GLU A 57 3.21 3.26 9.00
N PRO A 58 3.36 2.01 8.53
CA PRO A 58 2.84 0.85 9.23
C PRO A 58 3.72 0.53 10.43
N LYS A 59 3.12 0.40 11.62
CA LYS A 59 3.83 0.07 12.86
C LYS A 59 3.27 -1.18 13.51
N VAL A 60 4.09 -2.22 13.57
CA VAL A 60 3.76 -3.51 14.20
C VAL A 60 3.44 -3.34 15.69
N VAL A 61 4.12 -2.40 16.35
CA VAL A 61 3.83 -1.97 17.72
C VAL A 61 3.52 -0.47 17.66
N GLY A 62 2.24 -0.17 17.54
CA GLY A 62 1.73 1.20 17.40
C GLY A 62 0.25 1.29 17.72
N THR A 63 -0.41 2.32 17.19
CA THR A 63 -1.86 2.50 17.25
C THR A 63 -2.60 1.37 16.54
N ARG A 64 -3.88 1.19 16.83
CA ARG A 64 -4.70 0.18 16.14
C ARG A 64 -4.75 0.42 14.63
N ARG A 65 -4.81 1.68 14.20
CA ARG A 65 -4.83 2.09 12.78
C ARG A 65 -3.54 1.69 12.06
N GLU A 66 -2.38 1.90 12.70
CA GLU A 66 -1.08 1.48 12.17
C GLU A 66 -0.95 -0.04 12.07
N GLN A 67 -1.41 -0.78 13.09
CA GLN A 67 -1.40 -2.24 13.10
C GLN A 67 -2.37 -2.84 12.05
N ASP A 68 -3.54 -2.22 11.88
CA ASP A 68 -4.50 -2.58 10.85
C ASP A 68 -3.87 -2.39 9.45
N LEU A 69 -3.14 -1.29 9.22
CA LEU A 69 -2.42 -1.09 7.97
C LEU A 69 -1.32 -2.15 7.75
N CYS A 70 -0.57 -2.54 8.78
CA CYS A 70 0.38 -3.66 8.69
C CYS A 70 -0.32 -4.93 8.17
N CYS A 71 -1.48 -5.27 8.75
CA CYS A 71 -2.25 -6.45 8.36
C CYS A 71 -2.74 -6.33 6.91
N LEU A 72 -3.28 -5.18 6.52
CA LEU A 72 -3.77 -4.95 5.17
C LEU A 72 -2.64 -5.06 4.12
N ILE A 73 -1.45 -4.53 4.41
CA ILE A 73 -0.29 -4.67 3.53
C ILE A 73 0.10 -6.15 3.42
N MET A 74 0.17 -6.86 4.55
CA MET A 74 0.53 -8.28 4.57
C MET A 74 -0.41 -9.11 3.69
N PHE A 75 -1.70 -9.12 4.03
CA PHE A 75 -2.66 -10.00 3.37
C PHE A 75 -3.11 -9.47 2.02
N GLY A 76 -3.25 -8.15 1.86
CA GLY A 76 -3.60 -7.53 0.59
C GLY A 76 -2.56 -7.79 -0.49
N ARG A 77 -1.26 -7.66 -0.18
CA ARG A 77 -0.19 -7.98 -1.15
C ARG A 77 -0.11 -9.47 -1.47
N LEU A 78 -0.24 -10.32 -0.45
CA LEU A 78 -0.29 -11.77 -0.64
C LEU A 78 -1.43 -12.16 -1.59
N TYR A 79 -2.63 -11.66 -1.30
CA TYR A 79 -3.80 -12.00 -2.09
C TYR A 79 -3.72 -11.44 -3.52
N ALA A 80 -3.17 -10.22 -3.68
CA ALA A 80 -2.90 -9.65 -4.99
C ALA A 80 -1.97 -10.56 -5.82
N ILE A 81 -0.93 -11.15 -5.23
CA ILE A 81 -0.10 -12.17 -5.90
C ILE A 81 -0.95 -13.39 -6.28
N ASN A 82 -1.75 -13.90 -5.35
CA ASN A 82 -2.57 -15.09 -5.57
C ASN A 82 -3.55 -14.93 -6.75
N VAL A 83 -4.26 -13.81 -6.83
CA VAL A 83 -5.26 -13.58 -7.88
C VAL A 83 -4.66 -13.06 -9.17
N ARG A 84 -3.69 -12.13 -9.12
CA ARG A 84 -3.14 -11.51 -10.34
C ARG A 84 -2.15 -12.40 -11.06
N LEU A 85 -1.42 -13.24 -10.33
CA LEU A 85 -0.42 -14.15 -10.89
C LEU A 85 -0.88 -15.61 -10.92
N GLY A 86 -2.02 -15.94 -10.30
CA GLY A 86 -2.58 -17.29 -10.29
C GLY A 86 -1.70 -18.31 -9.57
N ARG A 87 -0.89 -17.88 -8.58
CA ARG A 87 0.04 -18.76 -7.85
C ARG A 87 0.21 -18.36 -6.38
N GLY A 88 0.77 -19.27 -5.59
CA GLY A 88 1.17 -18.99 -4.21
C GLY A 88 2.35 -18.01 -4.16
N ALA A 89 2.46 -17.29 -3.05
CA ALA A 89 3.61 -16.45 -2.78
C ALA A 89 4.81 -17.30 -2.34
N THR A 90 5.96 -17.00 -2.91
CA THR A 90 7.26 -17.60 -2.58
C THR A 90 7.79 -17.04 -1.25
N ARG A 91 8.78 -17.72 -0.67
CA ARG A 91 9.42 -17.26 0.57
C ARG A 91 10.08 -15.88 0.44
N THR A 92 10.59 -15.54 -0.74
CA THR A 92 11.20 -14.23 -1.00
C THR A 92 10.13 -13.14 -0.98
N GLU A 93 9.03 -13.33 -1.70
CA GLU A 93 7.92 -12.37 -1.74
C GLU A 93 7.31 -12.17 -0.35
N LEU A 94 7.15 -13.24 0.45
CA LEU A 94 6.66 -13.12 1.82
C LEU A 94 7.57 -12.28 2.72
N ARG A 95 8.89 -12.31 2.48
CA ARG A 95 9.83 -11.44 3.20
C ARG A 95 9.69 -9.99 2.75
N GLU A 96 9.58 -9.73 1.46
CA GLU A 96 9.37 -8.39 0.91
C GLU A 96 8.07 -7.77 1.42
N ILE A 97 6.99 -8.57 1.45
CA ILE A 97 5.70 -8.15 2.01
C ILE A 97 5.84 -7.81 3.50
N ALA A 98 6.49 -8.67 4.28
CA ALA A 98 6.68 -8.44 5.71
C ALA A 98 7.47 -7.14 5.97
N GLN A 99 8.52 -6.90 5.20
CA GLN A 99 9.32 -5.66 5.28
C GLN A 99 8.49 -4.43 4.89
N ALA A 100 7.67 -4.51 3.84
CA ALA A 100 6.77 -3.43 3.46
C ALA A 100 5.73 -3.11 4.56
N ALA A 101 5.33 -4.11 5.34
CA ALA A 101 4.43 -3.95 6.48
C ALA A 101 5.13 -3.52 7.78
N GLY A 102 6.45 -3.26 7.77
CA GLY A 102 7.22 -2.81 8.93
C GLY A 102 7.78 -3.92 9.82
N TYR A 103 7.71 -5.19 9.40
CA TYR A 103 8.36 -6.30 10.11
C TYR A 103 9.83 -6.46 9.70
N ALA A 104 10.67 -6.90 10.63
CA ALA A 104 12.08 -7.16 10.34
C ALA A 104 12.29 -8.38 9.41
N ASP A 105 11.44 -9.40 9.52
CA ASP A 105 11.52 -10.62 8.72
C ASP A 105 10.16 -11.30 8.49
N ALA A 106 10.18 -12.41 7.74
CA ALA A 106 9.01 -13.18 7.38
C ALA A 106 8.46 -14.10 8.51
N ARG A 107 8.99 -14.05 9.74
CA ARG A 107 8.53 -14.94 10.83
C ARG A 107 7.08 -14.68 11.22
N ALA A 108 6.59 -13.46 10.99
CA ALA A 108 5.20 -13.09 11.22
C ALA A 108 4.22 -14.07 10.55
N TRP A 109 4.54 -14.58 9.36
CA TRP A 109 3.71 -15.53 8.60
C TRP A 109 3.46 -16.86 9.31
N ALA A 110 4.36 -17.29 10.22
CA ALA A 110 4.20 -18.55 10.93
C ALA A 110 2.99 -18.56 11.90
N GLY A 111 2.57 -17.39 12.38
CA GLY A 111 1.44 -17.25 13.30
C GLY A 111 0.06 -17.37 12.63
N TRP A 112 -0.02 -17.24 11.30
CA TRP A 112 -1.28 -17.03 10.58
C TRP A 112 -1.81 -18.26 9.82
N GLY A 113 -1.01 -19.33 9.74
CA GLY A 113 -1.25 -20.53 8.93
C GLY A 113 -2.49 -21.37 9.27
N LYS A 114 -3.29 -20.98 10.27
CA LYS A 114 -4.56 -21.63 10.63
C LYS A 114 -5.80 -20.76 10.39
N TYR A 115 -5.61 -19.46 10.20
CA TYR A 115 -6.71 -18.49 10.22
C TYR A 115 -6.81 -17.68 8.93
N ALA A 116 -5.67 -17.40 8.29
CA ALA A 116 -5.63 -16.47 7.17
C ALA A 116 -4.86 -16.96 5.94
N THR A 117 -4.06 -18.01 6.09
CA THR A 117 -3.22 -18.52 5.01
C THR A 117 -3.11 -20.03 5.06
N GLU A 118 -2.89 -20.64 3.91
CA GLU A 118 -2.56 -22.06 3.75
C GLU A 118 -1.27 -22.24 2.95
N ARG A 119 -0.65 -23.41 3.09
CA ARG A 119 0.54 -23.82 2.33
C ARG A 119 0.16 -24.91 1.35
N ASP A 120 0.60 -24.78 0.10
CA ASP A 120 0.51 -25.88 -0.86
C ASP A 120 1.69 -26.88 -0.69
N ALA A 121 1.68 -27.93 -1.52
CA ALA A 121 2.69 -28.99 -1.50
C ALA A 121 4.11 -28.47 -1.83
N ASP A 122 4.21 -27.39 -2.60
CA ASP A 122 5.47 -26.72 -2.96
C ASP A 122 5.92 -25.73 -1.87
N GLY A 123 5.13 -25.58 -0.80
CA GLY A 123 5.40 -24.69 0.32
C GLY A 123 5.12 -23.21 0.01
N GLN A 124 4.43 -22.90 -1.09
CA GLN A 124 3.98 -21.55 -1.40
C GLN A 124 2.74 -21.21 -0.56
N ILE A 125 2.60 -19.93 -0.25
CA ILE A 125 1.52 -19.45 0.61
C ILE A 125 0.37 -18.90 -0.22
N TRP A 126 -0.84 -19.31 0.16
CA TRP A 126 -2.09 -18.81 -0.38
C TRP A 126 -2.90 -18.16 0.75
N ALA A 127 -3.56 -17.04 0.47
CA ALA A 127 -4.58 -16.52 1.36
C ALA A 127 -5.80 -17.45 1.35
N THR A 128 -6.48 -17.57 2.50
CA THR A 128 -7.76 -18.27 2.59
C THR A 128 -8.93 -17.28 2.49
N GLU A 129 -10.15 -17.77 2.29
CA GLU A 129 -11.36 -16.94 2.31
C GLU A 129 -11.52 -16.19 3.65
N GLY A 130 -11.27 -16.88 4.77
CA GLY A 130 -11.25 -16.25 6.10
C GLY A 130 -10.13 -15.23 6.23
N GLY A 131 -8.98 -15.49 5.61
CA GLY A 131 -7.88 -14.54 5.49
C GLY A 131 -8.28 -13.25 4.78
N HIS A 132 -8.90 -13.40 3.62
CA HIS A 132 -9.42 -12.32 2.81
C HIS A 132 -10.48 -11.50 3.54
N THR A 133 -11.49 -12.18 4.10
CA THR A 133 -12.61 -11.51 4.76
C THR A 133 -12.18 -10.76 6.03
N GLU A 134 -11.40 -11.40 6.91
CA GLU A 134 -11.07 -10.79 8.21
C GLU A 134 -9.95 -9.78 8.14
N TRP A 135 -8.98 -9.97 7.23
CA TRP A 135 -7.73 -9.22 7.22
C TRP A 135 -7.55 -8.30 6.01
N ILE A 136 -8.40 -8.41 5.00
CA ILE A 136 -8.38 -7.53 3.82
C ILE A 136 -9.62 -6.64 3.83
N THR A 137 -10.81 -7.21 3.64
CA THR A 137 -12.04 -6.41 3.43
C THR A 137 -12.46 -5.65 4.69
N LYS A 138 -12.62 -6.34 5.83
CA LYS A 138 -12.95 -5.68 7.11
C LYS A 138 -11.92 -4.63 7.55
N ILE A 139 -10.65 -4.87 7.25
CA ILE A 139 -9.59 -3.91 7.60
C ILE A 139 -9.64 -2.69 6.70
N ALA A 140 -9.81 -2.87 5.39
CA ALA A 140 -9.99 -1.77 4.46
C ALA A 140 -11.19 -0.90 4.85
N GLU A 141 -12.31 -1.51 5.25
CA GLU A 141 -13.47 -0.78 5.79
C GLU A 141 -13.10 0.04 7.03
N ARG A 142 -12.41 -0.54 8.02
CA ARG A 142 -11.97 0.19 9.23
C ARG A 142 -11.02 1.34 8.92
N LEU A 143 -10.19 1.20 7.90
CA LEU A 143 -9.23 2.22 7.47
C LEU A 143 -9.85 3.25 6.51
N ASN A 144 -11.11 3.06 6.11
CA ASN A 144 -11.82 3.83 5.10
C ASN A 144 -11.13 3.80 3.72
N PHE A 145 -10.70 2.62 3.30
CA PHE A 145 -10.08 2.38 1.99
C PHE A 145 -11.02 1.66 1.03
N ILE A 146 -10.99 2.08 -0.24
CA ILE A 146 -11.60 1.37 -1.36
C ILE A 146 -10.50 0.52 -2.01
N LEU A 147 -10.71 -0.79 -2.04
CA LEU A 147 -9.80 -1.73 -2.69
C LEU A 147 -10.16 -1.93 -4.16
N PRO A 148 -9.19 -2.26 -5.04
CA PRO A 148 -9.47 -2.72 -6.40
C PRO A 148 -10.40 -3.95 -6.40
N ASP A 149 -11.28 -4.08 -7.40
CA ASP A 149 -12.30 -5.15 -7.47
C ASP A 149 -11.73 -6.56 -7.35
N ASP A 150 -10.56 -6.79 -7.94
CA ASP A 150 -9.84 -8.07 -7.92
C ASP A 150 -9.30 -8.43 -6.52
N ILE A 151 -9.04 -7.43 -5.69
CA ILE A 151 -8.63 -7.59 -4.30
C ILE A 151 -9.84 -7.56 -3.36
N ALA A 152 -10.88 -6.78 -3.67
CA ALA A 152 -12.08 -6.64 -2.86
C ALA A 152 -12.95 -7.92 -2.85
N THR A 153 -12.90 -8.70 -3.92
CA THR A 153 -13.72 -9.91 -4.09
C THR A 153 -12.90 -11.18 -3.87
N TRP A 154 -13.42 -12.10 -3.06
CA TRP A 154 -12.82 -13.42 -2.92
C TRP A 154 -12.98 -14.23 -4.21
N THR A 155 -11.86 -14.76 -4.70
CA THR A 155 -11.77 -15.63 -5.86
C THR A 155 -11.14 -16.94 -5.39
N PRO A 156 -11.91 -18.03 -5.31
CA PRO A 156 -11.37 -19.32 -4.92
C PRO A 156 -10.33 -19.80 -5.94
N ARG A 157 -9.32 -20.52 -5.43
CA ARG A 157 -8.33 -21.20 -6.26
C ARG A 157 -9.05 -22.22 -7.18
N ALA A 158 -8.66 -22.23 -8.46
CA ALA A 158 -9.12 -23.21 -9.45
C ALA A 158 -8.48 -24.59 -9.25
#